data_AF-A0A1B3SJZ1-F1
#
_entry.id   AF-A0A1B3SJZ1-F1
#
_cell.length_a   1.000
_cell.length_b   1.000
_cell.length_c   1.000
_cell.angle_alpha   90.00
_cell.angle_beta   90.00
_cell.angle_gamma   90.00
#
_symmetry.space_group_name_H-M   'P 1'
#
loop_
_entity.id
_entity.type
_entity.pdbx_description
1 polymer ?
#
loop_
_entity_poly.entity_id
_entity_poly.type
_entity_poly.pdbx_seq_one_letter_code
_entity_poly.pdbx_strand_id
1 'polypeptide(L)'
;MILASNSNTNVLENFLAMSSWQSFVAILIFISVEIGFWFVLKKYKIKFMYRIISGLIVGLIFGIIVQSIIGFPQKEAFEGYKNVDVKNHWVYQLSIWVEFFKRIFINGVTLLMIPVVFIAMFKITATQKNNNVTRITLKGAAMLLINVAFAFTVTFFLGYFFNVGQVDGQSLTDDGTTNDRYNSVALPNLISGFMPSNFFSTLAGTSVIPVMILGALAGGSVRILSKRKSVEMDAIRKSMTTGWDITMSILMTFMKLMPLAVMSMITYSIITRPIGQLAIIGKVIGVGYLGIFIAIAWVTLLIFLSGIKTSKWWKFAWRPLLSGFSTQSSNATLPTTMDTLKNDFKVSETVAGILGPLSTYMGLIACAGIQSGLALSILWTGTGSDSVVHQMGFIQFFFLGMLVTVISSLGIAGIPGTATVVTVGVVGGLGFGAFTQSVLNIIAPLDGLFDMGRTGANVLAGVGVATIVARTEGQIEDGSPLLTQVGIIKQKRLLTLNQQKTEKEELLKVKDKQLSTLIFAKEISREQKQEQKKVLQNEIDLIKSNYKKNVSETKEKFQKMLLEQKSSNIKN
;
A
#
# COMPACT_ATOMS: atom_id res chain seq x y z
N MET A 1 -3.78 52.32 7.77
CA MET A 1 -4.78 52.31 8.86
C MET A 1 -6.03 51.56 8.40
N ILE A 2 -5.89 50.29 8.01
CA ILE A 2 -6.98 49.33 7.70
C ILE A 2 -6.59 47.98 8.36
N LEU A 3 -5.99 48.05 9.54
CA LEU A 3 -5.46 46.89 10.28
C LEU A 3 -5.79 46.95 11.77
N ALA A 4 -6.78 47.75 12.15
CA ALA A 4 -7.23 47.83 13.53
C ALA A 4 -8.73 48.14 13.55
N SER A 5 -9.54 47.10 13.68
CA SER A 5 -10.93 47.23 14.13
C SER A 5 -11.35 45.92 14.77
N ASN A 6 -11.38 45.94 16.10
CA ASN A 6 -11.99 44.95 16.97
C ASN A 6 -13.42 44.62 16.51
N SER A 7 -13.61 43.44 15.96
CA SER A 7 -14.82 42.63 16.11
C SER A 7 -14.55 41.26 15.48
N ASN A 8 -15.27 40.22 15.92
CA ASN A 8 -15.27 38.85 15.39
C ASN A 8 -15.64 38.73 13.88
N THR A 9 -15.44 39.78 13.09
CA THR A 9 -15.83 39.91 11.68
C THR A 9 -14.69 40.52 10.85
N ASN A 10 -13.44 40.22 11.18
CA ASN A 10 -12.32 40.62 10.34
C ASN A 10 -12.29 39.71 9.11
N VAL A 11 -12.97 40.13 8.03
CA VAL A 11 -13.16 39.32 6.81
C VAL A 11 -11.82 38.85 6.23
N LEU A 12 -10.79 39.71 6.27
CA LEU A 12 -9.46 39.34 5.78
C LEU A 12 -8.88 38.16 6.57
N GLU A 13 -9.10 38.13 7.88
CA GLU A 13 -8.61 37.08 8.75
C GLU A 13 -9.47 35.81 8.70
N ASN A 14 -10.78 35.95 8.85
CA ASN A 14 -11.70 34.80 8.94
C ASN A 14 -12.05 34.20 7.57
N PHE A 15 -12.07 35.00 6.50
CA PHE A 15 -12.42 34.54 5.15
C PHE A 15 -11.17 34.30 4.29
N LEU A 16 -10.20 35.22 4.29
CA LEU A 16 -8.98 35.08 3.47
C LEU A 16 -7.80 34.45 4.20
N ALA A 17 -7.89 34.18 5.50
CA ALA A 17 -6.75 33.75 6.32
C ALA A 17 -5.55 34.70 6.18
N MET A 18 -5.78 36.00 6.27
CA MET A 18 -4.78 37.06 6.17
C MET A 18 -5.05 38.13 7.23
N SER A 19 -4.42 38.04 8.40
CA SER A 19 -4.56 39.07 9.45
C SER A 19 -3.40 40.06 9.50
N SER A 20 -2.26 39.72 8.88
CA SER A 20 -1.02 40.50 8.97
C SER A 20 -0.37 40.75 7.60
N TRP A 21 0.52 41.74 7.52
CA TRP A 21 1.31 41.96 6.31
C TRP A 21 2.26 40.78 6.04
N GLN A 22 2.77 40.14 7.10
CA GLN A 22 3.60 38.94 7.01
C GLN A 22 2.85 37.79 6.35
N SER A 23 1.59 37.55 6.74
CA SER A 23 0.74 36.52 6.09
C SER A 23 0.51 36.83 4.63
N PHE A 24 0.17 38.08 4.30
CA PHE A 24 -0.06 38.49 2.90
C PHE A 24 1.18 38.25 2.03
N VAL A 25 2.35 38.72 2.49
CA VAL A 25 3.62 38.55 1.78
C VAL A 25 3.99 37.07 1.65
N ALA A 26 3.88 36.29 2.73
CA ALA A 26 4.22 34.87 2.69
C ALA A 26 3.32 34.08 1.72
N ILE A 27 2.01 34.34 1.72
CA ILE A 27 1.04 33.71 0.81
C ILE A 27 1.32 34.12 -0.64
N LEU A 28 1.58 35.40 -0.90
CA LEU A 28 1.88 35.90 -2.24
C LEU A 28 3.19 35.31 -2.79
N ILE A 29 4.23 35.21 -1.96
CA ILE A 29 5.48 34.55 -2.34
C ILE A 29 5.20 33.07 -2.65
N PHE A 30 4.49 32.35 -1.78
CA PHE A 30 4.18 30.94 -1.99
C PHE A 30 3.46 30.70 -3.33
N ILE A 31 2.39 31.46 -3.60
CA ILE A 31 1.63 31.38 -4.85
C ILE A 31 2.52 31.74 -6.06
N SER A 32 3.37 32.75 -5.93
CA SER A 32 4.30 33.15 -6.99
C SER A 32 5.32 32.06 -7.29
N VAL A 33 5.82 31.36 -6.28
CA VAL A 33 6.73 30.22 -6.46
C VAL A 33 6.01 29.06 -7.14
N GLU A 34 4.77 28.72 -6.73
CA GLU A 34 3.97 27.67 -7.39
C GLU A 34 3.72 27.99 -8.87
N ILE A 35 3.30 29.22 -9.19
CA ILE A 35 3.06 29.66 -10.57
C ILE A 35 4.36 29.68 -11.38
N GLY A 36 5.43 30.26 -10.83
CA GLY A 36 6.73 30.30 -11.47
C GLY A 36 7.28 28.90 -11.75
N PHE A 37 7.16 28.00 -10.77
CA PHE A 37 7.56 26.61 -10.89
C PHE A 37 6.78 25.88 -11.99
N TRP A 38 5.45 26.08 -12.06
CA TRP A 38 4.64 25.56 -13.16
C TRP A 38 5.13 26.01 -14.54
N PHE A 39 5.41 27.30 -14.73
CA PHE A 39 5.91 27.82 -16.00
C PHE A 39 7.29 27.26 -16.36
N VAL A 40 8.19 27.10 -15.39
CA VAL A 40 9.49 26.45 -15.60
C VAL A 40 9.30 25.01 -16.05
N LEU A 41 8.44 24.23 -15.40
CA LEU A 41 8.15 22.84 -15.77
C LEU A 41 7.50 22.71 -17.15
N LYS A 42 6.73 23.72 -17.59
CA LYS A 42 6.13 23.76 -18.93
C LYS A 42 7.16 24.14 -19.99
N LYS A 43 8.06 25.09 -19.70
CA LYS A 43 9.11 25.55 -20.61
C LYS A 43 10.16 24.47 -20.87
N TYR A 44 10.61 23.77 -19.81
CA TYR A 44 11.60 22.72 -19.93
C TYR A 44 10.93 21.34 -20.00
N LYS A 45 11.15 20.58 -21.08
CA LYS A 45 10.63 19.20 -21.26
C LYS A 45 11.40 18.18 -20.41
N ILE A 46 11.45 18.41 -19.10
CA ILE A 46 12.10 17.57 -18.11
C ILE A 46 11.31 16.26 -17.94
N LYS A 47 11.98 15.12 -17.76
CA LYS A 47 11.31 13.84 -17.47
C LYS A 47 10.51 13.93 -16.17
N PHE A 48 9.34 13.28 -16.15
CA PHE A 48 8.37 13.33 -15.05
C PHE A 48 8.99 13.14 -13.65
N MET A 49 9.90 12.16 -13.50
CA MET A 49 10.61 11.88 -12.24
C MET A 49 11.32 13.12 -11.68
N TYR A 50 12.08 13.84 -12.51
CA TYR A 50 12.81 15.03 -12.06
C TYR A 50 11.87 16.20 -11.75
N ARG A 51 10.69 16.26 -12.37
CA ARG A 51 9.68 17.28 -12.04
C ARG A 51 9.19 17.13 -10.60
N ILE A 52 8.87 15.90 -10.20
CA ILE A 52 8.45 15.62 -8.82
C ILE A 52 9.57 15.93 -7.84
N ILE A 53 10.80 15.46 -8.13
CA ILE A 53 11.96 15.71 -7.26
C ILE A 53 12.21 17.21 -7.11
N SER A 54 12.11 17.99 -8.21
CA SER A 54 12.24 19.44 -8.11
C SER A 54 11.16 20.08 -7.23
N GLY A 55 9.90 19.59 -7.31
CA GLY A 55 8.83 20.08 -6.44
C GLY A 55 9.10 19.78 -4.97
N LEU A 56 9.57 18.57 -4.67
CA LEU A 56 9.98 18.17 -3.33
C LEU A 56 11.11 19.06 -2.79
N ILE A 57 12.15 19.30 -3.59
CA ILE A 57 13.29 20.13 -3.21
C ILE A 57 12.83 21.58 -2.97
N VAL A 58 12.07 22.16 -3.89
CA VAL A 58 11.58 23.54 -3.78
C VAL A 58 10.68 23.70 -2.55
N GLY A 59 9.76 22.77 -2.31
CA GLY A 59 8.88 22.79 -1.14
C GLY A 59 9.65 22.61 0.17
N LEU A 60 10.65 21.72 0.19
CA LEU A 60 11.53 21.54 1.34
C LEU A 60 12.31 22.81 1.66
N ILE A 61 12.94 23.42 0.66
CA ILE A 61 13.69 24.68 0.82
C ILE A 61 12.76 25.78 1.34
N PHE A 62 11.59 25.94 0.73
CA PHE A 62 10.61 26.94 1.15
C PHE A 62 10.18 26.72 2.61
N GLY A 63 9.84 25.48 2.97
CA GLY A 63 9.45 25.13 4.34
C GLY A 63 10.56 25.40 5.36
N ILE A 64 11.82 25.05 5.03
CA ILE A 64 12.98 25.29 5.91
C ILE A 64 13.23 26.79 6.07
N ILE A 65 13.09 27.59 5.00
CA ILE A 65 13.21 29.05 5.09
C ILE A 65 12.16 29.61 6.06
N VAL A 66 10.89 29.20 5.93
CA VAL A 66 9.82 29.61 6.85
C VAL A 66 10.17 29.22 8.29
N GLN A 67 10.60 27.97 8.52
CA GLN A 67 11.01 27.47 9.83
C GLN A 67 12.22 28.22 10.43
N SER A 68 13.16 28.64 9.59
CA SER A 68 14.33 29.42 10.00
C SER A 68 13.92 30.83 10.44
N ILE A 69 12.96 31.45 9.74
CA ILE A 69 12.43 32.78 10.10
C ILE A 69 11.75 32.77 11.47
N ILE A 70 11.05 31.68 11.81
CA ILE A 70 10.39 31.52 13.12
C ILE A 70 11.28 30.91 14.21
N GLY A 71 12.54 30.60 13.88
CA GLY A 71 13.54 30.13 14.86
C GLY A 71 13.37 28.69 15.33
N PHE A 72 12.82 27.79 14.49
CA PHE A 72 12.62 26.37 14.80
C PHE A 72 11.93 26.13 16.16
N PRO A 73 10.66 26.53 16.32
CA PRO A 73 9.96 26.48 17.61
C PRO A 73 9.83 25.07 18.17
N GLN A 74 9.82 24.98 19.50
CA GLN A 74 9.39 23.80 20.24
C GLN A 74 7.85 23.70 20.27
N LYS A 75 7.28 22.58 20.72
CA LYS A 75 5.84 22.27 20.64
C LYS A 75 4.94 23.33 21.30
N GLU A 76 5.29 23.78 22.50
CA GLU A 76 4.48 24.77 23.25
C GLU A 76 4.35 26.09 22.50
N ALA A 77 5.47 26.61 21.98
CA ALA A 77 5.47 27.83 21.16
C ALA A 77 4.68 27.63 19.85
N PHE A 78 4.77 26.44 19.25
CA PHE A 78 4.12 26.11 17.99
C PHE A 78 2.59 26.00 18.12
N GLU A 79 2.08 25.37 19.19
CA GLU A 79 0.64 25.26 19.44
C GLU A 79 -0.03 26.63 19.62
N GLY A 80 0.72 27.60 20.18
CA GLY A 80 0.29 28.99 20.32
C GLY A 80 0.06 29.72 18.98
N TYR A 81 0.62 29.26 17.86
CA TYR A 81 0.48 29.97 16.57
C TYR A 81 -0.95 29.98 16.01
N LYS A 82 -1.84 29.14 16.55
CA LYS A 82 -3.27 29.20 16.21
C LYS A 82 -3.95 30.44 16.78
N ASN A 83 -3.39 31.03 17.83
CA ASN A 83 -3.92 32.24 18.46
C ASN A 83 -3.48 33.47 17.67
N VAL A 84 -4.45 34.33 17.37
CA VAL A 84 -4.30 35.52 16.51
C VAL A 84 -3.29 36.51 17.09
N ASP A 85 -3.24 36.62 18.42
CA ASP A 85 -2.39 37.57 19.15
C ASP A 85 -0.90 37.18 19.15
N VAL A 86 -0.55 35.99 18.65
CA VAL A 86 0.82 35.50 18.65
C VAL A 86 1.54 35.99 17.39
N LYS A 87 2.74 36.56 17.57
CA LYS A 87 3.59 37.13 16.50
C LYS A 87 3.73 36.26 15.24
N ASN A 88 3.76 34.93 15.40
CA ASN A 88 3.97 33.97 14.33
C ASN A 88 2.67 33.35 13.78
N HIS A 89 1.50 33.91 14.11
CA HIS A 89 0.20 33.46 13.60
C HIS A 89 0.11 33.41 12.06
N TRP A 90 0.88 34.27 11.39
CA TRP A 90 0.98 34.28 9.93
C TRP A 90 1.41 32.93 9.31
N VAL A 91 2.15 32.09 10.05
CA VAL A 91 2.54 30.74 9.59
C VAL A 91 1.34 29.80 9.55
N TYR A 92 0.45 29.88 10.55
CA TYR A 92 -0.79 29.12 10.56
C TYR A 92 -1.66 29.51 9.37
N GLN A 93 -1.81 30.81 9.11
CA GLN A 93 -2.52 31.34 7.95
C GLN A 93 -1.92 30.91 6.61
N LEU A 94 -0.59 30.99 6.47
CA LEU A 94 0.13 30.44 5.31
C LEU A 94 -0.18 28.94 5.15
N SER A 95 -0.21 28.17 6.23
CA SER A 95 -0.47 26.74 6.19
C SER A 95 -1.85 26.39 5.61
N ILE A 96 -2.87 27.23 5.82
CA ILE A 96 -4.21 27.07 5.23
C ILE A 96 -4.14 27.14 3.70
N TRP A 97 -3.41 28.13 3.16
CA TRP A 97 -3.23 28.29 1.72
C TRP A 97 -2.39 27.17 1.11
N VAL A 98 -1.29 26.79 1.75
CA VAL A 98 -0.49 25.64 1.31
C VAL A 98 -1.32 24.34 1.34
N GLU A 99 -2.16 24.18 2.36
CA GLU A 99 -3.09 23.05 2.48
C GLU A 99 -4.15 23.02 1.39
N PHE A 100 -4.64 24.17 0.95
CA PHE A 100 -5.60 24.25 -0.16
C PHE A 100 -5.04 23.59 -1.43
N PHE A 101 -3.83 23.96 -1.86
CA PHE A 101 -3.18 23.36 -3.04
C PHE A 101 -2.90 21.86 -2.84
N LYS A 102 -2.45 21.46 -1.64
CA LYS A 102 -2.32 20.04 -1.25
C LYS A 102 -3.63 19.28 -1.45
N ARG A 103 -4.75 19.82 -0.95
CA ARG A 103 -6.07 19.16 -0.95
C ARG A 103 -6.67 19.01 -2.34
N ILE A 104 -6.48 19.98 -3.24
CA ILE A 104 -6.94 19.87 -4.64
C ILE A 104 -6.44 18.56 -5.26
N PHE A 105 -5.15 18.27 -5.12
CA PHE A 105 -4.56 17.08 -5.69
C PHE A 105 -4.98 15.80 -4.96
N ILE A 106 -4.90 15.77 -3.62
CA ILE A 106 -5.28 14.56 -2.84
C ILE A 106 -6.73 14.18 -3.13
N ASN A 107 -7.65 15.15 -3.10
CA ASN A 107 -9.07 14.90 -3.36
C ASN A 107 -9.28 14.42 -4.80
N GLY A 108 -8.56 15.00 -5.77
CA GLY A 108 -8.61 14.59 -7.17
C GLY A 108 -8.20 13.15 -7.41
N VAL A 109 -7.10 12.69 -6.79
CA VAL A 109 -6.67 11.29 -6.96
C VAL A 109 -7.50 10.32 -6.11
N THR A 110 -7.94 10.73 -4.92
CA THR A 110 -8.82 9.92 -4.05
C THR A 110 -10.19 9.71 -4.67
N LEU A 111 -10.73 10.70 -5.39
CA LEU A 111 -11.96 10.58 -6.17
C LEU A 111 -11.93 9.38 -7.14
N LEU A 112 -10.75 9.12 -7.74
CA LEU A 112 -10.58 8.05 -8.72
C LEU A 112 -10.34 6.69 -8.09
N MET A 113 -9.99 6.63 -6.81
CA MET A 113 -9.68 5.38 -6.12
C MET A 113 -10.84 4.38 -6.23
N ILE A 114 -12.06 4.78 -5.84
CA ILE A 114 -13.22 3.88 -5.80
C ILE A 114 -13.60 3.37 -7.20
N PRO A 115 -13.76 4.23 -8.23
CA PRO A 115 -14.01 3.78 -9.60
C PRO A 115 -12.94 2.82 -10.13
N VAL A 116 -11.65 3.13 -9.90
CA VAL A 116 -10.52 2.29 -10.34
C VAL A 116 -10.62 0.89 -9.73
N VAL A 117 -10.82 0.81 -8.42
CA VAL A 117 -10.93 -0.47 -7.70
C VAL A 117 -12.10 -1.29 -8.22
N PHE A 118 -13.29 -0.67 -8.26
CA PHE A 118 -14.52 -1.34 -8.67
C PHE A 118 -14.40 -1.89 -10.08
N ILE A 119 -13.98 -1.05 -11.04
CA ILE A 119 -13.86 -1.44 -12.45
C ILE A 119 -12.77 -2.51 -12.63
N ALA A 120 -11.62 -2.38 -11.94
CA ALA A 120 -10.57 -3.39 -12.00
C ALA A 120 -11.08 -4.76 -11.53
N MET A 121 -11.70 -4.83 -10.35
CA MET A 121 -12.21 -6.08 -9.80
C MET A 121 -13.37 -6.65 -10.62
N PHE A 122 -14.25 -5.80 -11.12
CA PHE A 122 -15.31 -6.18 -12.05
C PHE A 122 -14.74 -6.85 -13.30
N LYS A 123 -13.77 -6.21 -13.98
CA LYS A 123 -13.18 -6.75 -15.23
C LYS A 123 -12.56 -8.12 -14.99
N ILE A 124 -11.89 -8.30 -13.85
CA ILE A 124 -11.23 -9.57 -13.51
C ILE A 124 -12.24 -10.70 -13.34
N THR A 125 -13.32 -10.48 -12.59
CA THR A 125 -14.30 -11.56 -12.33
C THR A 125 -15.33 -11.74 -13.45
N ALA A 126 -15.51 -10.73 -14.31
CA ALA A 126 -16.39 -10.79 -15.48
C ALA A 126 -15.87 -11.65 -16.63
N THR A 127 -14.55 -11.85 -16.73
CA THR A 127 -13.94 -12.69 -17.77
C THR A 127 -14.11 -14.18 -17.50
N GLN A 128 -14.19 -14.99 -18.55
CA GLN A 128 -14.30 -16.44 -18.42
C GLN A 128 -12.93 -17.04 -18.08
N LYS A 129 -12.95 -17.99 -17.12
CA LYS A 129 -11.84 -18.89 -16.79
C LYS A 129 -10.59 -18.19 -16.25
N ASN A 130 -10.54 -18.01 -14.92
CA ASN A 130 -9.31 -17.59 -14.26
C ASN A 130 -9.11 -18.35 -12.94
N ASN A 131 -8.70 -19.62 -13.04
CA ASN A 131 -8.46 -20.52 -11.90
C ASN A 131 -7.32 -20.06 -10.98
N ASN A 132 -6.62 -18.97 -11.35
CA ASN A 132 -5.47 -18.47 -10.62
C ASN A 132 -5.80 -17.31 -9.67
N VAL A 133 -7.02 -16.74 -9.68
CA VAL A 133 -7.38 -15.57 -8.85
C VAL A 133 -7.14 -15.84 -7.37
N THR A 134 -7.72 -16.91 -6.82
CA THR A 134 -7.54 -17.26 -5.39
C THR A 134 -6.07 -17.48 -5.04
N ARG A 135 -5.30 -18.15 -5.91
CA ARG A 135 -3.87 -18.41 -5.67
C ARG A 135 -3.05 -17.11 -5.69
N ILE A 136 -3.31 -16.21 -6.65
CA ILE A 136 -2.67 -14.89 -6.75
C ILE A 136 -2.99 -14.07 -5.50
N THR A 137 -4.25 -14.01 -5.09
CA THR A 137 -4.69 -13.28 -3.89
C THR A 137 -4.01 -13.82 -2.64
N LEU A 138 -4.07 -15.13 -2.38
CA LEU A 138 -3.49 -15.75 -1.18
C LEU A 138 -1.97 -15.60 -1.13
N LYS A 139 -1.29 -15.76 -2.27
CA LYS A 139 0.16 -15.63 -2.35
C LYS A 139 0.61 -14.19 -2.11
N GLY A 140 -0.07 -13.21 -2.73
CA GLY A 140 0.21 -11.81 -2.49
C GLY A 140 -0.11 -11.39 -1.05
N ALA A 141 -1.24 -11.86 -0.51
CA ALA A 141 -1.61 -11.63 0.89
C ALA A 141 -0.56 -12.15 1.86
N ALA A 142 -0.16 -13.41 1.72
CA ALA A 142 0.87 -14.03 2.55
C ALA A 142 2.19 -13.26 2.47
N MET A 143 2.60 -12.85 1.27
CA MET A 143 3.85 -12.10 1.08
C MET A 143 3.81 -10.71 1.72
N LEU A 144 2.67 -10.01 1.64
CA LEU A 144 2.46 -8.73 2.33
C LEU A 144 2.57 -8.89 3.85
N LEU A 145 1.93 -9.92 4.42
CA LEU A 145 1.96 -10.19 5.86
C LEU A 145 3.35 -10.63 6.36
N ILE A 146 4.06 -11.45 5.59
CA ILE A 146 5.46 -11.83 5.89
C ILE A 146 6.36 -10.59 5.90
N ASN A 147 6.17 -9.67 4.96
CA ASN A 147 6.91 -8.41 4.93
C ASN A 147 6.63 -7.55 6.18
N VAL A 148 5.39 -7.50 6.67
CA VAL A 148 5.05 -6.83 7.94
C VAL A 148 5.79 -7.46 9.11
N ALA A 149 5.75 -8.79 9.24
CA ALA A 149 6.44 -9.50 10.32
C ALA A 149 7.97 -9.23 10.30
N PHE A 150 8.58 -9.23 9.11
CA PHE A 150 9.98 -8.88 8.93
C PHE A 150 10.27 -7.44 9.38
N ALA A 151 9.49 -6.47 8.91
CA ALA A 151 9.71 -5.06 9.22
C ALA A 151 9.46 -4.73 10.70
N PHE A 152 8.47 -5.38 11.32
CA PHE A 152 8.26 -5.37 12.76
C PHE A 152 9.50 -5.86 13.50
N THR A 153 9.99 -7.04 13.13
CA THR A 153 11.14 -7.67 13.79
C THR A 153 12.37 -6.77 13.73
N VAL A 154 12.71 -6.29 12.54
CA VAL A 154 13.86 -5.39 12.34
C VAL A 154 13.71 -4.14 13.19
N THR A 155 12.56 -3.47 13.11
CA THR A 155 12.38 -2.16 13.78
C THR A 155 12.31 -2.30 15.30
N PHE A 156 11.69 -3.39 15.79
CA PHE A 156 11.67 -3.71 17.21
C PHE A 156 13.08 -3.87 17.77
N PHE A 157 13.91 -4.68 17.11
CA PHE A 157 15.28 -4.89 17.55
C PHE A 157 16.15 -3.64 17.39
N LEU A 158 16.00 -2.87 16.31
CA LEU A 158 16.69 -1.58 16.19
C LEU A 158 16.33 -0.67 17.37
N GLY A 159 15.04 -0.47 17.64
CA GLY A 159 14.63 0.37 18.76
C GLY A 159 15.16 -0.16 20.10
N TYR A 160 15.16 -1.49 20.28
CA TYR A 160 15.64 -2.15 21.49
C TYR A 160 17.14 -1.87 21.70
N PHE A 161 17.97 -2.11 20.68
CA PHE A 161 19.41 -1.87 20.75
C PHE A 161 19.75 -0.39 20.94
N PHE A 162 18.98 0.49 20.32
CA PHE A 162 19.19 1.92 20.49
C PHE A 162 18.56 2.46 21.78
N ASN A 163 17.74 1.73 22.53
CA ASN A 163 16.99 2.24 23.70
C ASN A 163 16.14 3.47 23.36
N VAL A 164 15.25 3.34 22.37
CA VAL A 164 14.44 4.47 21.86
C VAL A 164 13.36 4.97 22.84
N GLY A 165 13.01 4.19 23.86
CA GLY A 165 12.02 4.57 24.88
C GLY A 165 12.57 5.40 26.04
N GLN A 166 13.90 5.50 26.19
CA GLN A 166 14.54 6.33 27.21
C GLN A 166 14.72 7.75 26.67
N VAL A 167 13.66 8.57 26.77
CA VAL A 167 13.71 10.00 26.44
C VAL A 167 13.81 10.78 27.75
N ASP A 168 14.92 11.50 27.96
CA ASP A 168 15.19 12.35 29.14
C ASP A 168 15.11 11.66 30.53
N GLY A 169 15.39 10.36 30.61
CA GLY A 169 15.53 9.63 31.87
C GLY A 169 14.22 9.41 32.64
N GLN A 170 13.07 9.82 32.08
CA GLN A 170 11.76 9.52 32.66
C GLN A 170 11.26 8.16 32.18
N SER A 171 10.82 7.33 33.12
CA SER A 171 10.15 6.07 32.79
C SER A 171 8.75 6.36 32.26
N LEU A 172 8.32 5.62 31.24
CA LEU A 172 6.94 5.65 30.77
C LEU A 172 6.02 5.26 31.92
N THR A 173 5.14 6.18 32.31
CA THR A 173 4.14 5.95 33.36
C THR A 173 2.89 5.31 32.78
N ASP A 174 2.27 4.45 33.57
CA ASP A 174 0.90 3.99 33.38
C ASP A 174 -0.03 5.20 33.60
N ASP A 175 -0.81 5.56 32.58
CA ASP A 175 -1.70 6.72 32.64
C ASP A 175 -2.99 6.46 33.43
N GLY A 176 -3.22 5.22 33.90
CA GLY A 176 -4.40 4.82 34.67
C GLY A 176 -5.73 4.93 33.90
N THR A 177 -5.69 5.36 32.64
CA THR A 177 -6.87 5.55 31.79
C THR A 177 -6.94 4.43 30.75
N THR A 178 -7.61 3.33 31.12
CA THR A 178 -8.13 2.39 30.11
C THR A 178 -9.30 3.06 29.39
N ASN A 179 -9.01 3.98 28.49
CA ASN A 179 -9.99 4.55 27.59
C ASN A 179 -10.54 3.40 26.73
N ASP A 180 -11.85 3.16 26.73
CA ASP A 180 -12.50 2.14 25.86
C ASP A 180 -12.17 2.32 24.37
N ARG A 181 -11.72 3.53 24.00
CA ARG A 181 -11.17 3.88 22.68
C ARG A 181 -9.87 3.17 22.32
N TYR A 182 -9.21 2.51 23.27
CA TYR A 182 -7.94 1.81 23.10
C TYR A 182 -8.06 0.28 23.08
N ASN A 183 -9.28 -0.25 23.10
CA ASN A 183 -9.51 -1.69 22.98
C ASN A 183 -9.27 -2.18 21.54
N SER A 184 -8.48 -3.24 21.40
CA SER A 184 -8.24 -3.89 20.11
C SER A 184 -9.55 -4.48 19.57
N VAL A 185 -9.84 -4.22 18.29
CA VAL A 185 -11.00 -4.84 17.61
C VAL A 185 -10.73 -6.33 17.39
N ALA A 186 -11.65 -7.19 17.81
CA ALA A 186 -11.55 -8.62 17.59
C ALA A 186 -11.48 -8.96 16.09
N LEU A 187 -10.63 -9.91 15.72
CA LEU A 187 -10.43 -10.33 14.32
C LEU A 187 -11.75 -10.68 13.58
N PRO A 188 -12.73 -11.39 14.18
CA PRO A 188 -14.01 -11.64 13.52
C PRO A 188 -14.76 -10.36 13.13
N ASN A 189 -14.69 -9.31 13.95
CA ASN A 189 -15.32 -8.01 13.68
C ASN A 189 -14.59 -7.24 12.57
N LEU A 190 -13.26 -7.37 12.49
CA LEU A 190 -12.49 -6.82 11.37
C LEU A 190 -12.89 -7.50 10.04
N ILE A 191 -13.00 -8.83 10.04
CA ILE A 191 -13.38 -9.61 8.85
C ILE A 191 -14.82 -9.30 8.44
N SER A 192 -15.76 -9.23 9.38
CA SER A 192 -17.16 -8.91 9.07
C SER A 192 -17.30 -7.49 8.52
N GLY A 193 -16.48 -6.54 8.98
CA GLY A 193 -16.42 -5.17 8.46
C GLY A 193 -16.01 -5.06 6.98
N PHE A 194 -15.41 -6.11 6.40
CA PHE A 194 -15.12 -6.15 4.97
C PHE A 194 -16.34 -6.47 4.10
N MET A 195 -17.39 -7.05 4.68
CA MET A 195 -18.59 -7.43 3.92
C MET A 195 -19.43 -6.20 3.57
N PRO A 196 -19.66 -5.89 2.27
CA PRO A 196 -20.51 -4.76 1.90
C PRO A 196 -21.96 -5.06 2.30
N SER A 197 -22.56 -4.18 3.10
CA SER A 197 -23.96 -4.30 3.54
C SER A 197 -24.94 -3.51 2.67
N ASN A 198 -24.46 -2.50 1.95
CA ASN A 198 -25.27 -1.67 1.06
C ASN A 198 -24.45 -1.18 -0.14
N PHE A 199 -25.06 -1.20 -1.34
CA PHE A 199 -24.40 -0.88 -2.60
C PHE A 199 -23.86 0.55 -2.65
N PHE A 200 -24.72 1.54 -2.36
CA PHE A 200 -24.37 2.96 -2.49
C PHE A 200 -23.45 3.43 -1.38
N SER A 201 -23.68 3.01 -0.13
CA SER A 201 -22.79 3.36 0.97
C SER A 201 -21.40 2.76 0.80
N THR A 202 -21.29 1.58 0.18
CA THR A 202 -19.99 0.97 -0.16
C THR A 202 -19.22 1.83 -1.17
N LEU A 203 -19.91 2.35 -2.19
CA LEU A 203 -19.30 3.21 -3.20
C LEU A 203 -19.02 4.63 -2.70
N ALA A 204 -19.81 5.13 -1.74
CA ALA A 204 -19.57 6.42 -1.09
C ALA A 204 -18.52 6.34 0.03
N GLY A 205 -18.22 5.13 0.50
CA GLY A 205 -17.29 4.87 1.58
C GLY A 205 -15.83 5.05 1.18
N THR A 206 -14.97 5.10 2.18
CA THR A 206 -13.52 5.22 2.00
C THR A 206 -12.82 3.86 1.89
N SER A 207 -13.48 2.78 2.36
CA SER A 207 -12.96 1.41 2.43
C SER A 207 -12.88 0.73 1.06
N VAL A 208 -11.68 0.32 0.65
CA VAL A 208 -11.44 -0.30 -0.67
C VAL A 208 -11.84 -1.77 -0.71
N ILE A 209 -11.62 -2.55 0.36
CA ILE A 209 -11.94 -3.99 0.36
C ILE A 209 -13.44 -4.26 0.08
N PRO A 210 -14.40 -3.58 0.74
CA PRO A 210 -15.82 -3.73 0.42
C PRO A 210 -16.14 -3.43 -1.05
N VAL A 211 -15.50 -2.39 -1.62
CA VAL A 211 -15.64 -2.01 -3.05
C VAL A 211 -15.06 -3.09 -3.96
N MET A 212 -13.94 -3.70 -3.59
CA MET A 212 -13.36 -4.84 -4.31
C MET A 212 -14.32 -6.02 -4.34
N ILE A 213 -14.90 -6.37 -3.19
CA ILE A 213 -15.86 -7.47 -3.07
C ILE A 213 -17.11 -7.17 -3.91
N LEU A 214 -17.63 -5.94 -3.83
CA LEU A 214 -18.77 -5.52 -4.62
C LEU A 214 -18.49 -5.62 -6.14
N GLY A 215 -17.35 -5.11 -6.60
CA GLY A 215 -16.91 -5.23 -8.00
C GLY A 215 -16.74 -6.69 -8.42
N ALA A 216 -16.17 -7.53 -7.55
CA ALA A 216 -16.00 -8.96 -7.79
C ALA A 216 -17.34 -9.68 -7.95
N LEU A 217 -18.33 -9.40 -7.09
CA LEU A 217 -19.69 -9.95 -7.15
C LEU A 217 -20.42 -9.50 -8.43
N ALA A 218 -20.30 -8.23 -8.80
CA ALA A 218 -20.90 -7.68 -10.01
C ALA A 218 -20.32 -8.32 -11.28
N GLY A 219 -18.98 -8.39 -11.39
CA GLY A 219 -18.33 -9.06 -12.52
C GLY A 219 -18.63 -10.55 -12.55
N GLY A 220 -18.62 -11.23 -11.40
CA GLY A 220 -18.98 -12.64 -11.29
C GLY A 220 -20.42 -12.91 -11.78
N SER A 221 -21.35 -12.03 -11.46
CA SER A 221 -22.73 -12.09 -11.96
C SER A 221 -22.79 -11.95 -13.49
N VAL A 222 -22.03 -11.01 -14.08
CA VAL A 222 -21.93 -10.87 -15.55
C VAL A 222 -21.36 -12.12 -16.20
N ARG A 223 -20.35 -12.74 -15.58
CA ARG A 223 -19.80 -14.02 -16.04
C ARG A 223 -20.86 -15.13 -16.02
N ILE A 224 -21.64 -15.24 -14.95
CA ILE A 224 -22.70 -16.26 -14.83
C ILE A 224 -23.80 -16.03 -15.88
N LEU A 225 -24.27 -14.78 -16.01
CA LEU A 225 -25.33 -14.41 -16.94
C LEU A 225 -24.91 -14.53 -18.41
N SER A 226 -23.62 -14.38 -18.71
CA SER A 226 -23.12 -14.50 -20.10
C SER A 226 -23.34 -15.88 -20.72
N LYS A 227 -23.64 -16.91 -19.90
CA LYS A 227 -24.07 -18.24 -20.39
C LYS A 227 -25.45 -18.22 -21.07
N ARG A 228 -26.29 -17.23 -20.79
CA ARG A 228 -27.66 -17.10 -21.30
C ARG A 228 -27.88 -15.81 -22.11
N LYS A 229 -27.12 -14.75 -21.82
CA LYS A 229 -27.23 -13.41 -22.40
C LYS A 229 -25.85 -12.90 -22.84
N SER A 230 -25.22 -13.56 -23.80
CA SER A 230 -23.81 -13.31 -24.15
C SER A 230 -23.60 -11.90 -24.73
N VAL A 231 -24.44 -11.50 -25.69
CA VAL A 231 -24.32 -10.20 -26.40
C VAL A 231 -24.43 -9.03 -25.43
N GLU A 232 -25.43 -9.04 -24.55
CA GLU A 232 -25.64 -7.98 -23.57
C GLU A 232 -24.52 -7.94 -22.53
N MET A 233 -24.07 -9.10 -22.05
CA MET A 233 -22.97 -9.16 -21.08
C MET A 233 -21.63 -8.75 -21.68
N ASP A 234 -21.39 -9.02 -22.95
CA ASP A 234 -20.22 -8.52 -23.68
C ASP A 234 -20.27 -7.00 -23.86
N ALA A 235 -21.45 -6.42 -24.11
CA ALA A 235 -21.61 -4.98 -24.11
C ALA A 235 -21.25 -4.36 -22.75
N ILE A 236 -21.70 -4.96 -21.63
CA ILE A 236 -21.33 -4.50 -20.29
C ILE A 236 -19.81 -4.59 -20.04
N ARG A 237 -19.16 -5.69 -20.46
CA ARG A 237 -17.69 -5.84 -20.36
C ARG A 237 -16.95 -4.74 -21.14
N LYS A 238 -17.42 -4.43 -22.35
CA LYS A 238 -16.86 -3.36 -23.18
C LYS A 238 -17.05 -2.01 -22.51
N SER A 239 -18.24 -1.69 -22.01
CA SER A 239 -18.52 -0.44 -21.29
C SER A 239 -17.61 -0.24 -20.07
N MET A 240 -17.37 -1.30 -19.28
CA MET A 240 -16.46 -1.22 -18.14
C MET A 240 -14.99 -1.04 -18.56
N THR A 241 -14.60 -1.61 -19.70
CA THR A 241 -13.27 -1.37 -20.27
C THR A 241 -13.11 0.08 -20.72
N THR A 242 -14.10 0.63 -21.43
CA THR A 242 -14.09 2.06 -21.79
C THR A 242 -14.12 2.96 -20.55
N GLY A 243 -14.91 2.60 -19.53
CA GLY A 243 -14.96 3.33 -18.26
C GLY A 243 -13.61 3.35 -17.53
N TRP A 244 -12.85 2.24 -17.60
CA TRP A 244 -11.48 2.19 -17.10
C TRP A 244 -10.59 3.21 -17.82
N ASP A 245 -10.63 3.25 -19.15
CA ASP A 245 -9.79 4.17 -19.95
C ASP A 245 -10.12 5.64 -19.66
N ILE A 246 -11.41 5.97 -19.50
CA ILE A 246 -11.86 7.31 -19.08
C ILE A 246 -11.30 7.64 -17.69
N THR A 247 -11.42 6.72 -16.74
CA THR A 247 -10.94 6.91 -15.36
C THR A 247 -9.43 7.14 -15.32
N MET A 248 -8.67 6.38 -16.11
CA MET A 248 -7.22 6.56 -16.25
C MET A 248 -6.86 7.89 -16.93
N SER A 249 -7.65 8.35 -17.91
CA SER A 249 -7.45 9.65 -18.55
C SER A 249 -7.61 10.82 -17.56
N ILE A 250 -8.63 10.75 -16.69
CA ILE A 250 -8.82 11.73 -15.61
C ILE A 250 -7.64 11.69 -14.63
N LEU A 251 -7.17 10.50 -14.26
CA LEU A 251 -5.98 10.35 -13.42
C LEU A 251 -4.78 11.07 -14.02
N MET A 252 -4.51 10.86 -15.31
CA MET A 252 -3.38 11.47 -15.99
C MET A 252 -3.45 13.00 -16.02
N THR A 253 -4.64 13.58 -15.86
CA THR A 253 -4.81 15.02 -15.70
C THR A 253 -4.31 15.51 -14.34
N PHE A 254 -4.71 14.85 -13.25
CA PHE A 254 -4.19 15.16 -11.92
C PHE A 254 -2.69 14.90 -11.80
N MET A 255 -2.17 13.83 -12.43
CA MET A 255 -0.74 13.52 -12.43
C MET A 255 0.13 14.65 -13.03
N LYS A 256 -0.41 15.49 -13.93
CA LYS A 256 0.31 16.67 -14.44
C LYS A 256 0.53 17.73 -13.36
N LEU A 257 -0.38 17.84 -12.40
CA LEU A 257 -0.32 18.77 -11.27
C LEU A 257 0.53 18.22 -10.10
N MET A 258 0.90 16.94 -10.13
CA MET A 258 1.65 16.28 -9.06
C MET A 258 2.89 17.05 -8.58
N PRO A 259 3.76 17.62 -9.45
CA PRO A 259 4.93 18.35 -8.97
C PRO A 259 4.60 19.56 -8.08
N LEU A 260 3.53 20.29 -8.41
CA LEU A 260 3.03 21.43 -7.63
C LEU A 260 2.46 20.94 -6.31
N ALA A 261 1.62 19.90 -6.38
CA ALA A 261 1.04 19.29 -5.19
C ALA A 261 2.11 18.78 -4.21
N VAL A 262 3.18 18.16 -4.73
CA VAL A 262 4.31 17.66 -3.92
C VAL A 262 5.06 18.80 -3.25
N MET A 263 5.27 19.92 -3.94
CA MET A 263 5.83 21.14 -3.35
C MET A 263 4.97 21.59 -2.17
N SER A 264 3.67 21.76 -2.39
CA SER A 264 2.69 22.11 -1.35
C SER A 264 2.67 21.12 -0.17
N MET A 265 2.68 19.81 -0.43
CA MET A 265 2.65 18.74 0.57
C MET A 265 3.86 18.80 1.51
N ILE A 266 5.06 18.94 0.94
CA ILE A 266 6.31 19.00 1.70
C ILE A 266 6.39 20.30 2.47
N THR A 267 6.09 21.44 1.83
CA THR A 267 6.00 22.74 2.52
C THR A 267 5.07 22.64 3.73
N TYR A 268 3.83 22.17 3.52
CA TYR A 268 2.84 22.03 4.59
C TYR A 268 3.39 21.20 5.74
N SER A 269 3.97 20.04 5.44
CA SER A 269 4.49 19.11 6.44
C SER A 269 5.67 19.63 7.23
N ILE A 270 6.44 20.57 6.67
CA ILE A 270 7.55 21.23 7.34
C ILE A 270 7.04 22.40 8.18
N ILE A 271 6.18 23.26 7.66
CA ILE A 271 5.73 24.48 8.38
C ILE A 271 4.69 24.21 9.47
N THR A 272 4.04 23.04 9.45
CA THR A 272 3.00 22.66 10.42
C THR A 272 3.52 21.87 11.63
N ARG A 273 4.84 21.80 11.83
CA ARG A 273 5.44 20.95 12.88
C ARG A 273 6.54 21.66 13.66
N PRO A 274 6.71 21.33 14.95
CA PRO A 274 7.76 21.87 15.79
C PRO A 274 9.10 21.17 15.52
N ILE A 275 9.75 21.52 14.41
CA ILE A 275 11.01 20.90 13.97
C ILE A 275 12.15 21.10 15.00
N GLY A 276 12.05 22.11 15.87
CA GLY A 276 12.99 22.27 17.00
C GLY A 276 13.02 21.06 17.96
N GLN A 277 11.99 20.21 17.96
CA GLN A 277 11.95 18.99 18.77
C GLN A 277 12.75 17.81 18.18
N LEU A 278 13.30 17.95 16.97
CA LEU A 278 14.15 16.90 16.39
C LEU A 278 15.38 16.59 17.26
N ALA A 279 15.87 17.54 18.07
CA ALA A 279 16.99 17.27 18.97
C ALA A 279 16.66 16.22 20.05
N ILE A 280 15.40 16.19 20.51
CA ILE A 280 14.94 15.32 21.61
C ILE A 280 14.45 13.97 21.07
N ILE A 281 13.72 13.99 19.94
CA ILE A 281 13.03 12.80 19.38
C ILE A 281 13.74 12.27 18.13
N GLY A 282 14.80 12.94 17.65
CA GLY A 282 15.51 12.60 16.42
C GLY A 282 16.05 11.18 16.38
N LYS A 283 16.39 10.62 17.54
CA LYS A 283 16.77 9.21 17.70
C LYS A 283 15.65 8.25 17.27
N VAL A 284 14.42 8.48 17.74
CA VAL A 284 13.24 7.66 17.44
C VAL A 284 12.94 7.70 15.94
N ILE A 285 12.95 8.90 15.36
CA ILE A 285 12.72 9.09 13.92
C ILE A 285 13.84 8.49 13.09
N GLY A 286 15.09 8.66 13.51
CA GLY A 286 16.27 8.09 12.86
C GLY A 286 16.19 6.57 12.80
N VAL A 287 15.82 5.92 13.91
CA VAL A 287 15.56 4.48 13.96
C VAL A 287 14.40 4.07 13.05
N GLY A 288 13.30 4.82 13.06
CA GLY A 288 12.17 4.58 12.17
C GLY A 288 12.55 4.65 10.69
N TYR A 289 13.30 5.69 10.29
CA TYR A 289 13.79 5.83 8.91
C TYR A 289 14.83 4.79 8.54
N LEU A 290 15.71 4.39 9.47
CA LEU A 290 16.62 3.26 9.26
C LEU A 290 15.84 1.96 8.99
N GLY A 291 14.78 1.70 9.76
CA GLY A 291 13.84 0.61 9.51
C GLY A 291 13.21 0.69 8.11
N ILE A 292 12.81 1.89 7.67
CA ILE A 292 12.28 2.10 6.31
C ILE A 292 13.33 1.78 5.25
N PHE A 293 14.56 2.26 5.39
CA PHE A 293 15.64 1.96 4.46
C PHE A 293 15.92 0.46 4.36
N ILE A 294 15.94 -0.26 5.49
CA ILE A 294 16.12 -1.71 5.51
C ILE A 294 14.92 -2.42 4.86
N ALA A 295 13.69 -1.96 5.10
CA ALA A 295 12.49 -2.52 4.46
C ALA A 295 12.50 -2.32 2.93
N ILE A 296 12.92 -1.15 2.45
CA ILE A 296 13.09 -0.88 1.01
C ILE A 296 14.20 -1.76 0.42
N ALA A 297 15.32 -1.92 1.13
CA ALA A 297 16.40 -2.81 0.73
C ALA A 297 15.94 -4.27 0.68
N TRP A 298 15.13 -4.71 1.65
CA TRP A 298 14.53 -6.04 1.70
C TRP A 298 13.62 -6.30 0.49
N VAL A 299 12.70 -5.39 0.18
CA VAL A 299 11.84 -5.51 -1.01
C VAL A 299 12.69 -5.55 -2.28
N THR A 300 13.74 -4.74 -2.37
CA THR A 300 14.67 -4.71 -3.51
C THR A 300 15.43 -6.03 -3.65
N LEU A 301 15.86 -6.63 -2.54
CA LEU A 301 16.50 -7.94 -2.50
C LEU A 301 15.53 -9.01 -3.01
N LEU A 302 14.28 -9.01 -2.54
CA LEU A 302 13.26 -9.97 -3.00
C LEU A 302 12.98 -9.84 -4.51
N ILE A 303 12.99 -8.62 -5.05
CA ILE A 303 12.89 -8.36 -6.50
C ILE A 303 14.07 -8.99 -7.24
N PHE A 304 15.29 -8.77 -6.75
CA PHE A 304 16.51 -9.32 -7.34
C PHE A 304 16.49 -10.87 -7.32
N LEU A 305 16.18 -11.47 -6.17
CA LEU A 305 16.10 -12.93 -6.00
C LEU A 305 15.01 -13.58 -6.86
N SER A 306 13.96 -12.83 -7.21
CA SER A 306 12.89 -13.30 -8.10
C SER A 306 13.29 -13.32 -9.59
N GLY A 307 14.52 -12.90 -9.92
CA GLY A 307 15.04 -12.87 -11.29
C GLY A 307 14.46 -11.75 -12.15
N ILE A 308 13.96 -10.68 -11.51
CA ILE A 308 13.52 -9.45 -12.16
C ILE A 308 14.71 -8.51 -12.32
N LYS A 309 14.78 -7.76 -13.43
CA LYS A 309 15.80 -6.72 -13.64
C LYS A 309 15.57 -5.53 -12.69
N THR A 310 16.24 -5.56 -11.54
CA THR A 310 16.10 -4.56 -10.46
C THR A 310 16.26 -3.11 -10.93
N SER A 311 17.22 -2.84 -11.84
CA SER A 311 17.43 -1.48 -12.39
C SER A 311 16.24 -0.99 -13.23
N LYS A 312 15.61 -1.88 -14.00
CA LYS A 312 14.42 -1.56 -14.79
C LYS A 312 13.17 -1.44 -13.93
N TRP A 313 13.10 -2.21 -12.84
CA TRP A 313 12.04 -2.08 -11.85
C TRP A 313 12.09 -0.72 -11.16
N TRP A 314 13.25 -0.33 -10.61
CA TRP A 314 13.43 0.96 -9.94
C TRP A 314 13.16 2.17 -10.83
N LYS A 315 13.47 2.07 -12.13
CA LYS A 315 13.18 3.12 -13.13
C LYS A 315 11.72 3.61 -13.08
N PHE A 316 10.76 2.73 -12.79
CA PHE A 316 9.35 3.08 -12.74
C PHE A 316 8.76 2.99 -11.33
N ALA A 317 9.24 2.07 -10.46
CA ALA A 317 8.78 1.92 -9.07
C ALA A 317 8.98 3.19 -8.22
N TRP A 318 9.91 4.06 -8.61
CA TRP A 318 10.13 5.35 -7.96
C TRP A 318 8.90 6.28 -8.04
N ARG A 319 8.10 6.22 -9.12
CA ARG A 319 6.89 7.05 -9.29
C ARG A 319 5.86 6.82 -8.17
N PRO A 320 5.39 5.58 -7.92
CA PRO A 320 4.43 5.32 -6.84
C PRO A 320 5.05 5.51 -5.45
N LEU A 321 6.36 5.23 -5.25
CA LEU A 321 7.05 5.53 -3.99
C LEU A 321 7.00 7.03 -3.65
N LEU A 322 7.36 7.90 -4.60
CA LEU A 322 7.31 9.35 -4.38
C LEU A 322 5.88 9.84 -4.21
N SER A 323 4.94 9.29 -4.97
CA SER A 323 3.52 9.59 -4.80
C SER A 323 3.09 9.32 -3.36
N GLY A 324 3.42 8.14 -2.81
CA GLY A 324 3.10 7.80 -1.42
C GLY A 324 3.83 8.65 -0.39
N PHE A 325 5.11 8.93 -0.63
CA PHE A 325 5.91 9.80 0.22
C PHE A 325 5.28 11.18 0.36
N SER A 326 4.82 11.76 -0.73
CA SER A 326 4.25 13.10 -0.74
C SER A 326 2.80 13.12 -0.25
N THR A 327 1.98 12.14 -0.63
CA THR A 327 0.54 12.16 -0.29
C THR A 327 0.23 11.70 1.13
N GLN A 328 1.13 10.93 1.77
CA GLN A 328 0.86 10.26 3.05
C GLN A 328 -0.40 9.37 3.01
N SER A 329 -0.83 8.93 1.82
CA SER A 329 -1.97 8.03 1.66
C SER A 329 -1.69 6.97 0.62
N SER A 330 -1.62 5.71 1.04
CA SER A 330 -1.48 4.57 0.13
C SER A 330 -2.69 4.48 -0.82
N ASN A 331 -3.88 4.80 -0.31
CA ASN A 331 -5.12 4.87 -1.07
C ASN A 331 -5.08 5.90 -2.19
N ALA A 332 -4.60 7.11 -1.90
CA ALA A 332 -4.43 8.15 -2.91
C ALA A 332 -3.36 7.80 -3.97
N THR A 333 -2.52 6.79 -3.74
CA THR A 333 -1.52 6.36 -4.75
C THR A 333 -2.01 5.25 -5.65
N LEU A 334 -3.12 4.59 -5.30
CA LEU A 334 -3.59 3.39 -5.99
C LEU A 334 -3.70 3.57 -7.51
N PRO A 335 -4.25 4.67 -8.03
CA PRO A 335 -4.30 4.85 -9.48
C PRO A 335 -2.89 4.92 -10.12
N THR A 336 -1.92 5.58 -9.47
CA THR A 336 -0.51 5.63 -9.94
C THR A 336 0.17 4.26 -9.88
N THR A 337 -0.12 3.49 -8.83
CA THR A 337 0.34 2.11 -8.66
C THR A 337 -0.20 1.22 -9.78
N MET A 338 -1.49 1.34 -10.09
CA MET A 338 -2.14 0.59 -11.17
C MET A 338 -1.57 0.93 -12.55
N ASP A 339 -1.33 2.21 -12.83
CA ASP A 339 -0.66 2.68 -14.05
C ASP A 339 0.76 2.07 -14.18
N THR A 340 1.55 2.13 -13.11
CA THR A 340 2.91 1.59 -13.09
C THR A 340 2.92 0.06 -13.31
N LEU A 341 2.03 -0.67 -12.65
CA LEU A 341 1.94 -2.12 -12.78
C LEU A 341 1.50 -2.53 -14.19
N LYS A 342 0.42 -1.93 -14.71
CA LYS A 342 -0.15 -2.31 -16.02
C LYS A 342 0.65 -1.78 -17.19
N ASN A 343 0.99 -0.49 -17.21
CA ASN A 343 1.53 0.16 -18.40
C ASN A 343 3.07 0.11 -18.45
N ASP A 344 3.74 0.41 -17.33
CA ASP A 344 5.21 0.44 -17.30
C ASP A 344 5.82 -0.96 -17.14
N PHE A 345 5.27 -1.75 -16.21
CA PHE A 345 5.78 -3.09 -15.91
C PHE A 345 5.16 -4.19 -16.75
N LYS A 346 4.03 -3.91 -17.42
CA LYS A 346 3.25 -4.90 -18.17
C LYS A 346 2.93 -6.14 -17.34
N VAL A 347 2.53 -5.92 -16.09
CA VAL A 347 1.93 -6.94 -15.25
C VAL A 347 0.48 -7.11 -15.67
N SER A 348 0.03 -8.36 -15.76
CA SER A 348 -1.32 -8.67 -16.22
C SER A 348 -2.38 -7.96 -15.39
N GLU A 349 -3.50 -7.63 -16.04
CA GLU A 349 -4.62 -6.95 -15.39
C GLU A 349 -5.12 -7.71 -14.15
N THR A 350 -5.04 -9.05 -14.16
CA THR A 350 -5.44 -9.89 -13.01
C THR A 350 -4.59 -9.61 -11.79
N VAL A 351 -3.26 -9.62 -11.92
CA VAL A 351 -2.37 -9.41 -10.77
C VAL A 351 -2.42 -7.96 -10.31
N ALA A 352 -2.37 -7.01 -11.24
CA ALA A 352 -2.42 -5.59 -10.91
C ALA A 352 -3.73 -5.22 -10.21
N GLY A 353 -4.89 -5.63 -10.73
CA GLY A 353 -6.19 -5.26 -10.16
C GLY A 353 -6.56 -5.96 -8.86
N ILE A 354 -5.95 -7.11 -8.54
CA ILE A 354 -6.09 -7.75 -7.22
C ILE A 354 -5.11 -7.14 -6.23
N LEU A 355 -3.80 -7.18 -6.54
CA LEU A 355 -2.76 -6.87 -5.56
C LEU A 355 -2.50 -5.38 -5.40
N GLY A 356 -2.77 -4.55 -6.42
CA GLY A 356 -2.70 -3.10 -6.30
C GLY A 356 -3.60 -2.59 -5.17
N PRO A 357 -4.93 -2.77 -5.26
CA PRO A 357 -5.87 -2.37 -4.20
C PRO A 357 -5.64 -3.08 -2.87
N LEU A 358 -5.37 -4.40 -2.89
CA LEU A 358 -5.16 -5.18 -1.67
C LEU A 358 -3.98 -4.63 -0.84
N SER A 359 -2.90 -4.21 -1.51
CA SER A 359 -1.70 -3.69 -0.84
C SER A 359 -1.88 -2.32 -0.17
N THR A 360 -2.99 -1.61 -0.42
CA THR A 360 -3.27 -0.32 0.26
C THR A 360 -4.06 -0.49 1.57
N TYR A 361 -4.54 -1.70 1.86
CA TYR A 361 -5.34 -2.02 3.07
C TYR A 361 -4.76 -3.15 3.91
N MET A 362 -3.88 -3.96 3.33
CA MET A 362 -3.40 -5.17 3.96
C MET A 362 -1.89 -5.29 3.86
N GLY A 363 -1.27 -5.66 4.99
CA GLY A 363 0.15 -5.92 5.07
C GLY A 363 1.01 -4.69 4.74
N LEU A 364 0.63 -3.54 5.32
CA LEU A 364 1.37 -2.28 5.25
C LEU A 364 2.71 -2.41 5.99
N ILE A 365 3.77 -2.78 5.26
CA ILE A 365 5.10 -3.08 5.80
C ILE A 365 5.62 -2.05 6.82
N ALA A 366 5.38 -0.76 6.57
CA ALA A 366 5.90 0.35 7.34
C ALA A 366 4.85 0.98 8.26
N CYS A 367 3.62 1.22 7.78
CA CYS A 367 2.57 1.78 8.65
C CYS A 367 2.10 0.80 9.72
N ALA A 368 2.16 -0.51 9.48
CA ALA A 368 1.92 -1.53 10.50
C ALA A 368 3.24 -2.05 11.08
N GLY A 369 4.09 -2.68 10.25
CA GLY A 369 5.29 -3.38 10.75
C GLY A 369 6.28 -2.46 11.47
N ILE A 370 6.80 -1.45 10.78
CA ILE A 370 7.79 -0.52 11.35
C ILE A 370 7.18 0.28 12.51
N GLN A 371 5.96 0.83 12.36
CA GLN A 371 5.30 1.59 13.43
C GLN A 371 5.11 0.75 14.70
N SER A 372 4.58 -0.46 14.59
CA SER A 372 4.36 -1.34 15.74
C SER A 372 5.68 -1.80 16.35
N GLY A 373 6.68 -2.12 15.53
CA GLY A 373 8.01 -2.49 16.02
C GLY A 373 8.63 -1.35 16.83
N LEU A 374 8.52 -0.12 16.34
CA LEU A 374 9.00 1.07 17.04
C LEU A 374 8.21 1.33 18.33
N ALA A 375 6.88 1.28 18.28
CA ALA A 375 6.00 1.51 19.43
C ALA A 375 6.25 0.50 20.55
N LEU A 376 6.34 -0.80 20.23
CA LEU A 376 6.59 -1.83 21.23
C LEU A 376 8.02 -1.79 21.77
N SER A 377 8.98 -1.36 20.95
CA SER A 377 10.33 -1.14 21.43
C SER A 377 10.42 0.06 22.38
N ILE A 378 9.73 1.17 22.07
CA ILE A 378 9.59 2.32 22.97
C ILE A 378 8.97 1.87 24.29
N LEU A 379 7.87 1.11 24.22
CA LEU A 379 7.22 0.57 25.42
C LEU A 379 8.20 -0.25 26.25
N TRP A 380 8.84 -1.25 25.65
CA TRP A 380 9.76 -2.15 26.34
C TRP A 380 10.95 -1.41 26.99
N THR A 381 11.59 -0.52 26.23
CA THR A 381 12.83 0.17 26.68
C THR A 381 12.55 1.38 27.56
N GLY A 382 11.34 1.94 27.50
CA GLY A 382 10.93 3.11 28.28
C GLY A 382 10.27 2.76 29.62
N THR A 383 9.80 1.53 29.82
CA THR A 383 9.29 1.06 31.12
C THR A 383 10.39 0.40 31.96
N GLY A 384 10.34 0.58 33.28
CA GLY A 384 11.24 -0.09 34.22
C GLY A 384 11.06 -1.62 34.29
N SER A 385 12.09 -2.32 34.78
CA SER A 385 12.13 -3.79 34.90
C SER A 385 11.01 -4.39 35.73
N ASP A 386 10.48 -3.62 36.69
CA ASP A 386 9.44 -4.09 37.62
C ASP A 386 8.03 -3.91 37.06
N SER A 387 7.89 -3.28 35.89
CA SER A 387 6.61 -2.99 35.26
C SER A 387 5.88 -4.25 34.76
N VAL A 388 4.56 -4.15 34.64
CA VAL A 388 3.70 -5.20 34.07
C VAL A 388 4.11 -5.63 32.65
N VAL A 389 4.78 -4.73 31.90
CA VAL A 389 5.33 -5.01 30.57
C VAL A 389 6.43 -6.06 30.64
N HIS A 390 7.37 -5.89 31.59
CA HIS A 390 8.51 -6.79 31.75
C HIS A 390 8.11 -8.13 32.39
N GLN A 391 7.05 -8.16 33.20
CA GLN A 391 6.48 -9.39 33.79
C GLN A 391 5.99 -10.38 32.74
N MET A 392 5.56 -9.92 31.56
CA MET A 392 5.18 -10.79 30.42
C MET A 392 6.39 -11.59 29.89
N GLY A 393 7.62 -11.11 30.12
CA GLY A 393 8.84 -11.71 29.62
C GLY A 393 9.11 -11.34 28.15
N PHE A 394 10.38 -11.08 27.86
CA PHE A 394 10.81 -10.51 26.57
C PHE A 394 10.38 -11.33 25.35
N ILE A 395 10.55 -12.65 25.42
CA ILE A 395 10.23 -13.56 24.30
C ILE A 395 8.73 -13.53 24.01
N GLN A 396 7.90 -13.63 25.04
CA GLN A 396 6.45 -13.63 24.88
C GLN A 396 5.96 -12.27 24.37
N PHE A 397 6.47 -11.18 24.95
CA PHE A 397 6.18 -9.81 24.51
C PHE A 397 6.49 -9.62 23.02
N PHE A 398 7.67 -10.06 22.57
CA PHE A 398 8.07 -9.97 21.17
C PHE A 398 7.17 -10.78 20.23
N PHE A 399 6.98 -12.08 20.49
CA PHE A 399 6.21 -12.95 19.60
C PHE A 399 4.73 -12.58 19.55
N LEU A 400 4.13 -12.25 20.70
CA LEU A 400 2.75 -11.80 20.76
C LEU A 400 2.61 -10.43 20.08
N GLY A 401 3.56 -9.52 20.29
CA GLY A 401 3.60 -8.21 19.62
C GLY A 401 3.67 -8.34 18.10
N MET A 402 4.49 -9.26 17.59
CA MET A 402 4.55 -9.57 16.16
C MET A 402 3.21 -10.12 15.65
N LEU A 403 2.61 -11.07 16.37
CA LEU A 403 1.34 -11.68 15.99
C LEU A 403 0.22 -10.64 15.93
N VAL A 404 0.07 -9.83 16.98
CA VAL A 404 -0.89 -8.73 17.05
C VAL A 404 -0.63 -7.76 15.91
N THR A 405 0.62 -7.37 15.64
CA THR A 405 0.98 -6.48 14.52
C THR A 405 0.53 -7.03 13.17
N VAL A 406 0.80 -8.31 12.89
CA VAL A 406 0.40 -8.95 11.64
C VAL A 406 -1.12 -8.98 11.50
N ILE A 407 -1.84 -9.33 12.56
CA ILE A 407 -3.31 -9.36 12.58
C ILE A 407 -3.89 -7.96 12.43
N SER A 408 -3.38 -6.98 13.18
CA SER A 408 -3.81 -5.58 13.12
C SER A 408 -3.53 -4.95 11.77
N SER A 409 -2.51 -5.43 11.02
CA SER A 409 -2.24 -4.99 9.65
C SER A 409 -3.33 -5.39 8.63
N LEU A 410 -4.26 -6.26 9.03
CA LEU A 410 -5.46 -6.59 8.25
C LEU A 410 -6.51 -5.48 8.44
N GLY A 411 -6.72 -4.65 7.42
CA GLY A 411 -7.81 -3.67 7.42
C GLY A 411 -7.41 -2.27 7.92
N ILE A 412 -6.11 -1.98 8.05
CA ILE A 412 -5.66 -0.60 8.24
C ILE A 412 -5.88 0.15 6.93
N ALA A 413 -6.82 1.08 6.93
CA ALA A 413 -7.05 1.93 5.78
C ALA A 413 -5.80 2.77 5.50
N GLY A 414 -5.33 2.78 4.25
CA GLY A 414 -4.17 3.58 3.81
C GLY A 414 -4.44 5.09 3.73
N ILE A 415 -4.94 5.69 4.81
CA ILE A 415 -5.20 7.12 4.97
C ILE A 415 -4.11 7.79 5.84
N PRO A 416 -3.92 9.12 5.77
CA PRO A 416 -2.95 9.82 6.62
C PRO A 416 -3.27 9.68 8.11
N GLY A 417 -2.23 9.67 8.96
CA GLY A 417 -2.40 9.65 10.43
C GLY A 417 -2.76 8.28 11.02
N THR A 418 -2.47 7.19 10.30
CA THR A 418 -2.75 5.81 10.76
C THR A 418 -1.84 5.33 11.89
N ALA A 419 -0.75 6.05 12.17
CA ALA A 419 0.21 5.71 13.21
C ALA A 419 -0.42 5.55 14.59
N THR A 420 -1.32 6.47 14.95
CA THR A 420 -2.05 6.45 16.22
C THR A 420 -2.91 5.20 16.31
N VAL A 421 -3.69 4.91 15.27
CA VAL A 421 -4.57 3.74 15.21
C VAL A 421 -3.78 2.45 15.33
N VAL A 422 -2.64 2.34 14.63
CA VAL A 422 -1.74 1.18 14.69
C VAL A 422 -1.17 1.00 16.10
N THR A 423 -0.67 2.09 16.68
CA THR A 423 -0.03 2.09 18.01
C THR A 423 -1.03 1.69 19.09
N VAL A 424 -2.22 2.29 19.05
CA VAL A 424 -3.35 1.94 19.91
C VAL A 424 -3.68 0.46 19.77
N GLY A 425 -3.85 -0.02 18.53
CA GLY A 425 -4.24 -1.40 18.26
C GLY A 425 -3.22 -2.42 18.76
N VAL A 426 -1.91 -2.15 18.60
CA VAL A 426 -0.86 -3.10 19.02
C VAL A 426 -0.60 -3.05 20.52
N VAL A 427 -0.53 -1.85 21.12
CA VAL A 427 -0.28 -1.69 22.56
C VAL A 427 -1.49 -2.18 23.36
N GLY A 428 -2.70 -1.79 22.94
CA GLY A 428 -3.96 -2.28 23.51
C GLY A 428 -4.17 -3.78 23.28
N GLY A 429 -3.83 -4.30 22.10
CA GLY A 429 -3.93 -5.74 21.78
C GLY A 429 -3.00 -6.63 22.60
N LEU A 430 -1.94 -6.06 23.20
CA LEU A 430 -1.09 -6.73 24.19
C LEU A 430 -1.56 -6.59 25.63
N GLY A 431 -2.65 -5.86 25.87
CA GLY A 431 -3.16 -5.57 27.22
C GLY A 431 -2.45 -4.41 27.91
N PHE A 432 -1.62 -3.64 27.22
CA PHE A 432 -0.86 -2.50 27.77
C PHE A 432 -1.47 -1.15 27.40
N GLY A 433 -2.79 -1.10 27.17
CA GLY A 433 -3.50 0.08 26.67
C GLY A 433 -3.21 1.37 27.44
N ALA A 434 -3.01 1.30 28.76
CA ALA A 434 -2.70 2.44 29.62
C ALA A 434 -1.31 3.05 29.41
N PHE A 435 -0.44 2.43 28.60
CA PHE A 435 0.83 3.01 28.16
C PHE A 435 0.74 3.67 26.78
N THR A 436 -0.40 3.59 26.11
CA THR A 436 -0.56 4.06 24.73
C THR A 436 -0.29 5.55 24.61
N GLN A 437 -0.82 6.37 25.52
CA GLN A 437 -0.61 7.81 25.47
C GLN A 437 0.86 8.17 25.69
N SER A 438 1.54 7.49 26.63
CA SER A 438 2.96 7.66 26.92
C SER A 438 3.83 7.31 25.70
N VAL A 439 3.52 6.23 24.97
CA VAL A 439 4.19 5.88 23.70
C VAL A 439 3.88 6.91 22.61
N LEU A 440 2.63 7.34 22.47
CA LEU A 440 2.23 8.33 21.46
C LEU A 440 2.87 9.69 21.70
N ASN A 441 3.08 10.12 22.96
CA ASN A 441 3.74 11.38 23.28
C ASN A 441 5.17 11.45 22.70
N ILE A 442 5.83 10.30 22.56
CA ILE A 442 7.16 10.20 21.95
C ILE A 442 7.07 10.23 20.41
N ILE A 443 6.11 9.53 19.79
CA ILE A 443 6.07 9.39 18.32
C ILE A 443 5.30 10.52 17.63
N ALA A 444 4.20 11.00 18.23
CA ALA A 444 3.24 11.92 17.64
C ALA A 444 3.82 13.27 17.17
N PRO A 445 4.76 13.93 17.89
CA PRO A 445 5.19 15.28 17.52
C PRO A 445 5.74 15.43 16.10
N LEU A 446 6.29 14.36 15.54
CA LEU A 446 6.89 14.34 14.21
C LEU A 446 6.34 13.18 13.37
N ASP A 447 5.21 12.61 13.78
CA ASP A 447 4.58 11.44 13.16
C ASP A 447 4.40 11.64 11.66
N GLY A 448 3.90 12.80 11.25
CA GLY A 448 3.65 12.98 9.84
C GLY A 448 4.91 13.25 9.00
N LEU A 449 6.10 13.48 9.59
CA LEU A 449 7.36 13.44 8.80
C LEU A 449 7.72 11.99 8.57
N PHE A 450 7.54 11.16 9.60
CA PHE A 450 7.74 9.73 9.51
C PHE A 450 6.69 9.03 8.63
N ASP A 451 5.45 9.52 8.59
CA ASP A 451 4.34 9.00 7.77
C ASP A 451 4.60 9.10 6.26
N MET A 452 5.35 10.11 5.83
CA MET A 452 5.83 10.20 4.45
C MET A 452 6.66 8.97 4.08
N GLY A 453 7.72 8.73 4.84
CA GLY A 453 8.61 7.60 4.60
C GLY A 453 7.87 6.26 4.67
N ARG A 454 7.02 6.08 5.69
CA ARG A 454 6.22 4.85 5.86
C ARG A 454 5.26 4.62 4.70
N THR A 455 4.52 5.65 4.29
CA THR A 455 3.59 5.53 3.16
C THR A 455 4.33 5.22 1.87
N GLY A 456 5.43 5.92 1.56
CA GLY A 456 6.24 5.62 0.38
C GLY A 456 6.75 4.18 0.35
N ALA A 457 7.21 3.66 1.49
CA ALA A 457 7.67 2.28 1.64
C ALA A 457 6.54 1.24 1.49
N ASN A 458 5.35 1.52 2.05
CA ASN A 458 4.17 0.66 1.85
C ASN A 458 3.81 0.52 0.39
N VAL A 459 3.73 1.64 -0.32
CA VAL A 459 3.34 1.67 -1.72
C VAL A 459 4.39 0.95 -2.57
N LEU A 460 5.68 1.18 -2.31
CA LEU A 460 6.77 0.46 -2.98
C LEU A 460 6.68 -1.05 -2.72
N ALA A 461 6.43 -1.47 -1.48
CA ALA A 461 6.30 -2.88 -1.13
C ALA A 461 5.10 -3.53 -1.82
N GLY A 462 3.96 -2.85 -1.91
CA GLY A 462 2.79 -3.31 -2.66
C GLY A 462 3.10 -3.54 -4.14
N VAL A 463 3.76 -2.56 -4.77
CA VAL A 463 4.26 -2.68 -6.16
C VAL A 463 5.25 -3.85 -6.29
N GLY A 464 6.16 -4.01 -5.32
CA GLY A 464 7.13 -5.09 -5.29
C GLY A 464 6.50 -6.47 -5.20
N VAL A 465 5.57 -6.67 -4.26
CA VAL A 465 4.83 -7.92 -4.10
C VAL A 465 4.02 -8.24 -5.36
N ALA A 466 3.30 -7.26 -5.92
CA ALA A 466 2.56 -7.46 -7.16
C ALA A 466 3.48 -7.91 -8.31
N THR A 467 4.67 -7.32 -8.42
CA THR A 467 5.66 -7.68 -9.44
C THR A 467 6.21 -9.10 -9.22
N ILE A 468 6.51 -9.49 -7.99
CA ILE A 468 7.06 -10.81 -7.65
C ILE A 468 6.00 -11.91 -7.82
N VAL A 469 4.77 -11.65 -7.38
CA VAL A 469 3.65 -12.57 -7.63
C VAL A 469 3.42 -12.69 -9.14
N ALA A 470 3.44 -11.59 -9.89
CA ALA A 470 3.33 -11.66 -11.34
C ALA A 470 4.42 -12.54 -11.95
N ARG A 471 5.68 -12.35 -11.54
CA ARG A 471 6.80 -13.15 -12.04
C ARG A 471 6.64 -14.65 -11.76
N THR A 472 6.21 -14.98 -10.55
CA THR A 472 6.10 -16.36 -10.07
C THR A 472 4.83 -17.07 -10.54
N GLU A 473 3.79 -16.32 -10.89
CA GLU A 473 2.54 -16.81 -11.51
C GLU A 473 2.58 -16.73 -13.04
N GLY A 474 3.67 -16.20 -13.59
CA GLY A 474 3.89 -16.04 -15.03
C GLY A 474 3.01 -14.99 -15.70
N GLN A 475 2.63 -13.96 -14.96
CA GLN A 475 1.72 -12.89 -15.35
C GLN A 475 2.45 -11.59 -15.75
N ILE A 476 3.70 -11.68 -16.20
CA ILE A 476 4.42 -10.55 -16.83
C ILE A 476 4.31 -10.70 -18.34
N GLU A 477 3.76 -9.71 -19.02
CA GLU A 477 3.47 -9.77 -20.45
C GLU A 477 4.71 -9.62 -21.33
N ASP A 478 4.57 -10.03 -22.59
CA ASP A 478 5.63 -9.91 -23.59
C ASP A 478 6.01 -8.43 -23.82
N GLY A 479 7.32 -8.19 -23.97
CA GLY A 479 7.85 -6.83 -24.11
C GLY A 479 7.88 -6.02 -22.81
N SER A 480 7.70 -6.65 -21.64
CA SER A 480 7.96 -6.02 -20.34
C SER A 480 9.46 -5.66 -20.20
N PRO A 481 9.79 -4.48 -19.64
CA PRO A 481 11.19 -4.12 -19.36
C PRO A 481 11.81 -4.95 -18.22
N LEU A 482 10.99 -5.69 -17.46
CA LEU A 482 11.40 -6.39 -16.24
C LEU A 482 12.17 -7.68 -16.48
N LEU A 483 12.00 -8.31 -17.64
CA LEU A 483 12.62 -9.60 -17.96
C LEU A 483 13.50 -9.53 -19.20
N THR A 484 14.46 -10.47 -19.32
CA THR A 484 15.14 -10.75 -20.58
C THR A 484 14.27 -11.66 -21.45
N GLN A 485 14.58 -11.80 -22.74
CA GLN A 485 13.92 -12.81 -23.58
C GLN A 485 14.05 -14.21 -23.00
N VAL A 486 15.24 -14.55 -22.47
CA VAL A 486 15.45 -15.79 -21.70
C VAL A 486 14.53 -15.88 -20.48
N GLY A 487 14.32 -14.78 -19.76
CA GLY A 487 13.38 -14.69 -18.64
C GLY A 487 11.94 -14.94 -19.06
N ILE A 488 11.51 -14.38 -20.19
CA ILE A 488 10.19 -14.60 -20.79
C ILE A 488 10.01 -16.05 -21.21
N ILE A 489 11.00 -16.67 -21.87
CA ILE A 489 10.96 -18.09 -22.25
C ILE A 489 10.84 -18.97 -20.99
N LYS A 490 11.63 -18.69 -19.94
CA LYS A 490 11.53 -19.40 -18.65
C LYS A 490 10.16 -19.23 -18.00
N GLN A 491 9.55 -18.05 -18.13
CA GLN A 491 8.21 -17.77 -17.62
C GLN A 491 7.14 -18.52 -18.40
N LYS A 492 7.18 -18.50 -19.73
CA LYS A 492 6.28 -19.26 -20.61
C LYS A 492 6.34 -20.75 -20.29
N ARG A 493 7.54 -21.29 -20.07
CA ARG A 493 7.73 -22.67 -19.59
C ARG A 493 6.97 -22.94 -18.29
N LEU A 494 7.11 -22.05 -17.31
CA LEU A 494 6.45 -22.18 -16.00
C LEU A 494 4.92 -22.09 -16.13
N LEU A 495 4.40 -21.19 -16.96
CA LEU A 495 2.97 -21.09 -17.27
C LEU A 495 2.43 -22.38 -17.88
N THR A 496 3.08 -22.92 -18.91
CA THR A 496 2.65 -24.15 -19.58
C THR A 496 2.62 -25.33 -18.61
N LEU A 497 3.64 -25.47 -17.77
CA LEU A 497 3.69 -26.52 -16.75
C LEU A 497 2.60 -26.35 -15.69
N ASN A 498 2.35 -25.13 -15.23
CA ASN A 498 1.28 -24.85 -14.27
C ASN A 498 -0.10 -25.13 -14.87
N GLN A 499 -0.33 -24.78 -16.13
CA GLN A 499 -1.58 -25.07 -16.84
C GLN A 499 -1.82 -26.58 -16.96
N GLN A 500 -0.80 -27.34 -17.38
CA GLN A 500 -0.87 -28.80 -17.45
C GLN A 500 -1.15 -29.42 -16.07
N LYS A 501 -0.55 -28.87 -15.01
CA LYS A 501 -0.79 -29.33 -13.63
C LYS A 501 -2.23 -29.07 -13.21
N THR A 502 -2.75 -27.86 -13.44
CA THR A 502 -4.13 -27.49 -13.11
C THR A 502 -5.14 -28.34 -13.90
N GLU A 503 -4.92 -28.54 -15.20
CA GLU A 503 -5.77 -29.39 -16.04
C GLU A 503 -5.80 -30.84 -15.54
N LYS A 504 -4.64 -31.39 -15.20
CA LYS A 504 -4.54 -32.72 -14.56
C LYS A 504 -5.35 -32.76 -13.25
N GLU A 505 -5.18 -31.79 -12.36
CA GLU A 505 -5.89 -31.74 -11.07
C GLU A 505 -7.42 -31.63 -11.24
N GLU A 506 -7.89 -30.87 -12.24
CA GLU A 506 -9.32 -30.80 -12.57
C GLU A 506 -9.86 -32.13 -13.10
N LEU A 507 -9.15 -32.77 -14.03
CA LEU A 507 -9.52 -34.08 -14.55
C LEU A 507 -9.57 -35.13 -13.43
N LEU A 508 -8.57 -35.14 -12.55
CA LEU A 508 -8.54 -36.03 -11.40
C LEU A 508 -9.72 -35.77 -10.45
N LYS A 509 -10.01 -34.51 -10.11
CA LYS A 509 -11.18 -34.18 -9.26
C LYS A 509 -12.50 -34.68 -9.84
N VAL A 510 -12.68 -34.59 -11.15
CA VAL A 510 -13.89 -35.11 -11.83
C VAL A 510 -13.95 -36.63 -11.67
N LYS A 511 -12.83 -37.33 -11.90
CA LYS A 511 -12.75 -38.78 -11.79
C LYS A 511 -12.92 -39.28 -10.36
N ASP A 512 -12.30 -38.61 -9.38
CA ASP A 512 -12.45 -38.90 -7.95
C ASP A 512 -13.90 -38.69 -7.50
N LYS A 513 -14.57 -37.64 -8.01
CA LYS A 513 -16.00 -37.43 -7.76
C LYS A 513 -16.85 -38.55 -8.36
N GLN A 514 -16.60 -38.95 -9.61
CA GLN A 514 -17.28 -40.08 -10.24
C GLN A 514 -17.09 -41.37 -9.43
N LEU A 515 -15.85 -41.65 -8.99
CA LEU A 515 -15.51 -42.79 -8.14
C LEU A 515 -16.28 -42.77 -6.81
N SER A 516 -16.37 -41.61 -6.16
CA SER A 516 -17.12 -41.46 -4.91
C SER A 516 -18.62 -41.71 -5.12
N THR A 517 -19.22 -41.16 -6.18
CA THR A 517 -20.64 -41.36 -6.51
C THR A 517 -20.93 -42.84 -6.80
N LEU A 518 -20.02 -43.52 -7.49
CA LEU A 518 -20.12 -44.93 -7.84
C LEU A 518 -20.16 -45.85 -6.59
N ILE A 519 -19.37 -45.51 -5.56
CA ILE A 519 -19.33 -46.26 -4.30
C ILE A 519 -20.71 -46.22 -3.61
N PHE A 520 -21.35 -45.04 -3.57
CA PHE A 520 -22.62 -44.82 -2.88
C PHE A 520 -23.87 -45.15 -3.70
N ALA A 521 -23.76 -45.46 -4.99
CA ALA A 521 -24.90 -45.81 -5.85
C ALA A 521 -25.57 -47.11 -5.39
N LYS A 522 -26.84 -47.08 -4.96
CA LYS A 522 -27.55 -48.27 -4.45
C LYS A 522 -28.12 -49.19 -5.56
N GLU A 523 -28.21 -48.69 -6.78
CA GLU A 523 -28.90 -49.34 -7.91
C GLU A 523 -27.99 -50.25 -8.77
N ILE A 524 -26.67 -50.28 -8.50
CA ILE A 524 -25.68 -50.98 -9.31
C ILE A 524 -25.19 -52.25 -8.59
N SER A 525 -25.09 -53.38 -9.29
CA SER A 525 -24.62 -54.65 -8.73
C SER A 525 -23.15 -54.56 -8.26
N ARG A 526 -22.73 -55.44 -7.33
CA ARG A 526 -21.35 -55.43 -6.80
C ARG A 526 -20.30 -55.69 -7.89
N GLU A 527 -20.58 -56.57 -8.85
CA GLU A 527 -19.68 -56.86 -9.98
C GLU A 527 -19.57 -55.66 -10.93
N GLN A 528 -20.71 -55.05 -11.29
CA GLN A 528 -20.74 -53.85 -12.13
C GLN A 528 -19.98 -52.67 -11.50
N LYS A 529 -20.09 -52.50 -10.18
CA LYS A 529 -19.28 -51.51 -9.44
C LYS A 529 -17.79 -51.79 -9.51
N GLN A 530 -17.37 -53.06 -9.38
CA GLN A 530 -15.96 -53.42 -9.49
C GLN A 530 -15.40 -53.15 -10.89
N GLU A 531 -16.17 -53.48 -11.92
CA GLU A 531 -15.76 -53.26 -13.32
C GLU A 531 -15.64 -51.77 -13.64
N GLN A 532 -16.66 -50.97 -13.32
CA GLN A 532 -16.62 -49.51 -13.53
C GLN A 532 -15.53 -48.83 -12.69
N LYS A 533 -15.27 -49.33 -11.46
CA LYS A 533 -14.15 -48.86 -10.64
C LYS A 533 -12.81 -49.11 -11.34
N LYS A 534 -12.62 -50.29 -11.94
CA LYS A 534 -11.39 -50.64 -12.68
C LYS A 534 -11.20 -49.74 -13.89
N VAL A 535 -12.27 -49.42 -14.62
CA VAL A 535 -12.24 -48.47 -15.74
C VAL A 535 -11.82 -47.07 -15.28
N LEU A 536 -12.47 -46.52 -14.23
CA LEU A 536 -12.11 -45.21 -13.66
C LEU A 536 -10.66 -45.16 -13.16
N GLN A 537 -10.17 -46.24 -12.55
CA GLN A 537 -8.78 -46.34 -12.09
C GLN A 537 -7.79 -46.28 -13.28
N ASN A 538 -8.07 -47.01 -14.35
CA ASN A 538 -7.26 -46.98 -15.58
C ASN A 538 -7.25 -45.57 -16.22
N GLU A 539 -8.39 -44.88 -16.24
CA GLU A 539 -8.46 -43.50 -16.73
C GLU A 539 -7.64 -42.53 -15.87
N ILE A 540 -7.67 -42.68 -14.54
CA ILE A 540 -6.85 -41.90 -13.60
C ILE A 540 -5.35 -42.10 -13.90
N ASP A 541 -4.93 -43.34 -14.12
CA ASP A 541 -3.54 -43.66 -14.40
C ASP A 541 -3.11 -43.16 -15.79
N LEU A 542 -4.00 -43.21 -16.77
CA LEU A 542 -3.79 -42.59 -18.09
C LEU A 542 -3.61 -41.07 -17.98
N ILE A 543 -4.45 -40.38 -17.19
CA ILE A 543 -4.31 -38.94 -16.93
C ILE A 543 -2.94 -38.62 -16.32
N LYS A 544 -2.49 -39.40 -15.32
CA LYS A 544 -1.17 -39.23 -14.69
C LYS A 544 -0.03 -39.47 -15.68
N SER A 545 -0.14 -40.49 -16.53
CA SER A 545 0.86 -40.84 -17.54
C SER A 545 0.97 -39.75 -18.61
N ASN A 546 -0.16 -39.32 -19.18
CA ASN A 546 -0.21 -38.24 -20.16
C ASN A 546 0.38 -36.93 -19.61
N TYR A 547 0.07 -36.60 -18.36
CA TYR A 547 0.69 -35.45 -17.70
C TYR A 547 2.22 -35.56 -17.63
N LYS A 548 2.78 -36.72 -17.23
CA LYS A 548 4.24 -36.91 -17.18
C LYS A 548 4.87 -36.76 -18.57
N LYS A 549 4.26 -37.33 -19.60
CA LYS A 549 4.71 -37.20 -21.00
C LYS A 549 4.71 -35.74 -21.45
N ASN A 550 3.59 -35.05 -21.28
CA ASN A 550 3.43 -33.63 -21.66
C ASN A 550 4.45 -32.72 -20.95
N VAL A 551 4.73 -32.98 -19.67
CA VAL A 551 5.74 -32.24 -18.90
C VAL A 551 7.15 -32.45 -19.49
N SER A 552 7.49 -33.68 -19.89
CA SER A 552 8.79 -33.98 -20.50
C SER A 552 8.96 -33.27 -21.83
N GLU A 553 7.98 -33.40 -22.73
CA GLU A 553 7.97 -32.75 -24.05
C GLU A 553 8.05 -31.22 -23.92
N THR A 554 7.34 -30.66 -22.93
CA THR A 554 7.38 -29.22 -22.63
C THR A 554 8.78 -28.79 -22.20
N LYS A 555 9.43 -29.54 -21.30
CA LYS A 555 10.80 -29.22 -20.85
C LYS A 555 11.78 -29.22 -22.02
N GLU A 556 11.72 -30.23 -22.88
CA GLU A 556 12.58 -30.33 -24.07
C GLU A 556 12.34 -29.19 -25.05
N LYS A 557 11.08 -28.89 -25.39
CA LYS A 557 10.72 -27.78 -26.29
C LYS A 557 11.29 -26.45 -25.80
N PHE A 558 11.08 -26.12 -24.53
CA PHE A 558 11.60 -24.87 -23.96
C PHE A 558 13.12 -24.87 -23.79
N GLN A 559 13.75 -26.05 -23.63
CA GLN A 559 15.20 -26.15 -23.62
C GLN A 559 15.81 -25.83 -24.99
N LYS A 560 15.20 -26.30 -26.08
CA LYS A 560 15.60 -25.92 -27.45
C LYS A 560 15.48 -24.42 -27.69
N MET A 561 14.34 -23.82 -27.34
CA MET A 561 14.14 -22.36 -27.45
C MET A 561 15.17 -21.55 -26.64
N LEU A 562 15.58 -22.04 -25.46
CA LEU A 562 16.60 -21.39 -24.65
C LEU A 562 17.99 -21.47 -25.29
N LEU A 563 18.32 -22.57 -25.96
CA LEU A 563 19.59 -22.74 -26.69
C LEU A 563 19.64 -21.84 -27.91
N GLU A 564 18.55 -21.79 -28.69
CA GLU A 564 18.41 -20.89 -29.85
C GLU A 564 18.59 -19.42 -29.45
N GLN A 565 17.90 -18.98 -28.40
CA GLN A 565 18.01 -17.59 -27.92
C GLN A 565 19.41 -17.25 -27.39
N LYS A 566 20.11 -18.22 -26.78
CA LYS A 566 21.51 -18.02 -26.36
C LYS A 566 22.44 -17.91 -27.57
N SER A 567 22.21 -18.70 -28.61
CA SER A 567 23.03 -18.67 -29.83
C SER A 567 22.86 -17.38 -30.64
N SER A 568 21.66 -16.79 -30.67
CA SER A 568 21.44 -15.50 -31.36
C SER A 568 22.05 -14.31 -30.61
N ASN A 569 22.09 -14.37 -29.28
CA ASN A 569 22.77 -13.38 -28.44
C ASN A 569 24.31 -13.44 -28.51
N ILE A 570 24.90 -14.50 -29.08
CA ILE A 570 26.35 -14.61 -29.29
C ILE A 570 26.76 -14.06 -30.67
N LYS A 571 25.82 -14.01 -31.62
CA LYS A 571 26.04 -13.50 -32.99
C LYS A 571 25.80 -11.99 -33.14
N ASN A 572 25.20 -11.36 -32.14
CA ASN A 572 24.99 -9.91 -32.02
C ASN A 572 25.77 -9.39 -30.82
#